data_AF-A0A529ZSS9-F1
#
_entry.id   AF-A0A529ZSS9-F1
#
_cell.length_a   1.000
_cell.length_b   1.000
_cell.length_c   1.000
_cell.angle_alpha   90.00
_cell.angle_beta   90.00
_cell.angle_gamma   90.00
#
_symmetry.space_group_name_H-M   'P 1'
#
loop_
_entity.id
_entity.type
_entity.pdbx_description
1 polymer ?
#
loop_
_entity_poly.entity_id
_entity_poly.type
_entity_poly.pdbx_seq_one_letter_code
_entity_poly.pdbx_strand_id
1 'polypeptide(L)'
;MAKPKQLATKCLALRLGAAIIAMPVADALADNVVANDQVVQGSLCVGLDCVDNESFGFNTIVMKENNTRIYFDDTSTNAGFAANDWALIANDPTSGGANYFGIQDATSNKMVFRVDAGAPENSVYVNSFGNLGLGTSSPALGLQITRSDTPAIRLEQTNAGGFRAQTWDVGGNETNFFIR
;
A
#
# COMPACT_ATOMS: atom_id res chain seq x y z
N MET A 1 25.40 -85.39 -51.40
CA MET A 1 24.62 -84.37 -52.15
C MET A 1 23.23 -84.30 -51.51
N ALA A 2 22.72 -83.08 -51.27
CA ALA A 2 21.51 -82.70 -50.48
C ALA A 2 21.66 -82.71 -48.95
N LYS A 3 21.29 -81.69 -48.15
CA LYS A 3 20.87 -80.27 -48.33
C LYS A 3 20.91 -79.64 -46.90
N PRO A 4 21.31 -78.37 -46.67
CA PRO A 4 21.17 -77.75 -45.35
C PRO A 4 19.72 -77.23 -45.13
N LYS A 5 19.17 -77.42 -43.92
CA LYS A 5 17.86 -76.86 -43.52
C LYS A 5 18.06 -75.45 -42.93
N GLN A 6 17.58 -74.43 -43.63
CA GLN A 6 17.37 -73.08 -43.06
C GLN A 6 16.09 -73.09 -42.22
N LEU A 7 16.16 -72.64 -40.96
CA LEU A 7 14.98 -72.19 -40.23
C LEU A 7 14.94 -70.65 -40.30
N ALA A 8 13.87 -70.14 -40.91
CA ALA A 8 13.59 -68.72 -41.03
C ALA A 8 12.92 -68.19 -39.75
N THR A 9 13.53 -67.19 -39.11
CA THR A 9 12.92 -66.42 -38.02
C THR A 9 11.99 -65.36 -38.61
N LYS A 10 10.68 -65.49 -38.36
CA LYS A 10 9.68 -64.47 -38.71
C LYS A 10 9.81 -63.26 -37.78
N CYS A 11 10.12 -62.10 -38.34
CA CYS A 11 10.13 -60.82 -37.62
C CYS A 11 8.70 -60.23 -37.67
N LEU A 12 8.02 -60.20 -36.52
CA LEU A 12 6.71 -59.56 -36.38
C LEU A 12 6.93 -58.07 -36.05
N ALA A 13 6.75 -57.19 -37.03
CA ALA A 13 6.85 -55.75 -36.81
C ALA A 13 5.57 -55.23 -36.14
N LEU A 14 5.63 -54.94 -34.85
CA LEU A 14 4.57 -54.27 -34.10
C LEU A 14 4.64 -52.76 -34.39
N ARG A 15 3.65 -52.21 -35.10
CA ARG A 15 3.51 -50.76 -35.31
C ARG A 15 2.75 -50.16 -34.13
N LEU A 16 3.44 -49.46 -33.23
CA LEU A 16 2.80 -48.57 -32.27
C LEU A 16 2.45 -47.25 -32.97
N GLY A 17 1.16 -46.98 -33.16
CA GLY A 17 0.67 -45.64 -33.51
C GLY A 17 0.63 -44.77 -32.26
N ALA A 18 1.34 -43.64 -32.28
CA ALA A 18 1.30 -42.66 -31.19
C ALA A 18 0.06 -41.76 -31.34
N ALA A 19 -0.86 -41.84 -30.39
CA ALA A 19 -1.94 -40.87 -30.23
C ALA A 19 -1.43 -39.67 -29.42
N ILE A 20 -1.32 -38.50 -30.05
CA ILE A 20 -0.99 -37.25 -29.37
C ILE A 20 -2.28 -36.73 -28.72
N ILE A 21 -2.40 -36.93 -27.41
CA ILE A 21 -3.45 -36.32 -26.59
C ILE A 21 -3.02 -34.88 -26.34
N ALA A 22 -3.70 -33.91 -26.95
CA ALA A 22 -3.55 -32.50 -26.63
C ALA A 22 -4.10 -32.26 -25.22
N MET A 23 -3.22 -32.20 -24.23
CA MET A 23 -3.57 -31.75 -22.88
C MET A 23 -3.79 -30.23 -22.90
N PRO A 24 -4.79 -29.70 -22.17
CA PRO A 24 -4.92 -28.26 -22.00
C PRO A 24 -3.68 -27.77 -21.26
N VAL A 25 -2.97 -26.82 -21.88
CA VAL A 25 -1.88 -26.10 -21.21
C VAL A 25 -2.55 -25.23 -20.14
N ALA A 26 -2.51 -25.68 -18.90
CA ALA A 26 -2.78 -24.79 -17.77
C ALA A 26 -1.56 -23.85 -17.66
N ASP A 27 -1.79 -22.55 -17.64
CA ASP A 27 -0.73 -21.60 -17.31
C ASP A 27 -0.17 -21.97 -15.94
N ALA A 28 1.11 -22.33 -15.90
CA ALA A 28 1.80 -22.57 -14.65
C ALA A 28 1.96 -21.22 -13.94
N LEU A 29 1.23 -21.00 -12.85
CA LEU A 29 1.48 -19.89 -11.94
C LEU A 29 2.73 -20.20 -11.13
N ALA A 30 3.90 -19.94 -11.72
CA ALA A 30 5.18 -20.06 -11.04
C ALA A 30 5.55 -18.73 -10.39
N ASP A 31 5.53 -18.69 -9.06
CA ASP A 31 6.00 -17.53 -8.31
C ASP A 31 7.53 -17.56 -8.17
N ASN A 32 8.16 -16.40 -8.29
CA ASN A 32 9.55 -16.24 -7.89
C ASN A 32 9.60 -16.08 -6.37
N VAL A 33 9.86 -17.17 -5.66
CA VAL A 33 10.00 -17.17 -4.21
C VAL A 33 11.47 -17.09 -3.82
N VAL A 34 11.86 -16.01 -3.16
CA VAL A 34 13.15 -15.89 -2.48
C VAL A 34 12.95 -16.33 -1.04
N ALA A 35 13.32 -17.56 -0.70
CA ALA A 35 13.04 -18.16 0.61
C ALA A 35 13.85 -17.57 1.79
N ASN A 36 14.68 -16.55 1.53
CA ASN A 36 15.53 -15.88 2.52
C ASN A 36 15.53 -14.36 2.23
N ASP A 37 16.32 -13.60 2.97
CA ASP A 37 16.46 -12.15 2.82
C ASP A 37 16.87 -11.77 1.38
N GLN A 38 16.11 -10.86 0.78
CA GLN A 38 16.44 -10.27 -0.50
C GLN A 38 17.15 -8.93 -0.29
N VAL A 39 18.43 -8.87 -0.65
CA VAL A 39 19.21 -7.62 -0.66
C VAL A 39 19.29 -7.10 -2.10
N VAL A 40 18.64 -5.97 -2.36
CA VAL A 40 18.72 -5.28 -3.64
C VAL A 40 19.74 -4.15 -3.54
N GLN A 41 20.85 -4.26 -4.29
CA GLN A 41 21.81 -3.17 -4.45
C GLN A 41 21.37 -2.27 -5.60
N GLY A 42 20.98 -1.02 -5.30
CA GLY A 42 20.39 -0.08 -6.25
C GLY A 42 18.95 0.24 -5.87
N SER A 43 18.02 0.00 -6.80
CA SER A 43 16.59 0.31 -6.61
C SER A 43 15.67 -0.83 -7.04
N LEU A 44 14.48 -0.90 -6.45
CA LEU A 44 13.43 -1.87 -6.75
C LEU A 44 12.21 -1.17 -7.37
N CYS A 45 11.70 -1.68 -8.49
CA CYS A 45 10.39 -1.30 -9.02
C CYS A 45 9.37 -2.42 -8.75
N VAL A 46 8.19 -2.07 -8.24
CA VAL A 46 7.09 -3.01 -7.99
C VAL A 46 5.78 -2.50 -8.62
N GLY A 47 5.07 -3.37 -9.32
CA GLY A 47 3.79 -3.08 -9.95
C GLY A 47 3.80 -3.32 -11.46
N LEU A 48 2.61 -3.39 -12.06
CA LEU A 48 2.43 -3.78 -13.47
C LEU A 48 3.04 -2.78 -14.46
N ASP A 49 3.25 -1.53 -14.06
CA ASP A 49 3.73 -0.45 -14.93
C ASP A 49 5.26 -0.24 -14.85
N CYS A 50 5.97 -1.11 -14.15
CA CYS A 50 7.43 -1.15 -14.17
C CYS A 50 7.95 -1.60 -15.55
N VAL A 51 9.01 -0.97 -16.04
CA VAL A 51 9.59 -1.28 -17.36
C VAL A 51 11.04 -1.74 -17.28
N ASP A 52 11.52 -2.39 -18.34
CA ASP A 52 12.94 -2.67 -18.49
C ASP A 52 13.73 -1.35 -18.68
N ASN A 53 14.91 -1.29 -18.08
CA ASN A 53 15.73 -0.07 -17.98
C ASN A 53 15.02 1.12 -17.28
N GLU A 54 14.27 0.85 -16.21
CA GLU A 54 13.60 1.87 -15.39
C GLU A 54 14.56 2.97 -14.89
N SER A 55 14.11 4.23 -14.92
CA SER A 55 14.85 5.36 -14.35
C SER A 55 14.37 5.63 -12.93
N PHE A 56 15.27 5.44 -11.96
CA PHE A 56 14.92 5.54 -10.54
C PHE A 56 15.14 6.93 -9.93
N GLY A 57 15.98 7.76 -10.56
CA GLY A 57 16.42 9.03 -9.97
C GLY A 57 17.08 8.79 -8.60
N PHE A 58 16.58 9.47 -7.56
CA PHE A 58 17.03 9.27 -6.18
C PHE A 58 16.16 8.29 -5.37
N ASN A 59 15.17 7.65 -5.99
CA ASN A 59 14.28 6.72 -5.30
C ASN A 59 14.91 5.33 -5.19
N THR A 60 14.90 4.76 -3.99
CA THR A 60 15.33 3.38 -3.74
C THR A 60 14.22 2.36 -4.05
N ILE A 61 12.94 2.75 -3.88
CA ILE A 61 11.78 1.93 -4.25
C ILE A 61 10.81 2.80 -5.04
N VAL A 62 10.34 2.29 -6.17
CA VAL A 62 9.29 2.92 -6.99
C VAL A 62 8.14 1.92 -7.12
N MET A 63 6.94 2.32 -6.71
CA MET A 63 5.72 1.53 -6.94
C MET A 63 4.97 2.12 -8.12
N LYS A 64 4.70 1.32 -9.16
CA LYS A 64 4.05 1.79 -10.40
C LYS A 64 2.86 0.90 -10.76
N GLU A 65 1.68 1.43 -10.49
CA GLU A 65 0.39 0.90 -10.93
C GLU A 65 -0.68 1.97 -10.69
N ASN A 66 -1.93 1.70 -11.07
CA ASN A 66 -3.05 2.59 -10.74
C ASN A 66 -3.31 2.67 -9.22
N ASN A 67 -3.08 1.57 -8.49
CA ASN A 67 -3.49 1.40 -7.09
C ASN A 67 -2.35 0.85 -6.23
N THR A 68 -1.40 1.70 -5.85
CA THR A 68 -0.21 1.29 -5.10
C THR A 68 -0.47 1.28 -3.59
N ARG A 69 -0.08 0.20 -2.90
CA ARG A 69 -0.13 0.08 -1.44
C ARG A 69 1.06 -0.70 -0.91
N ILE A 70 1.41 -0.46 0.34
CA ILE A 70 2.19 -1.39 1.15
C ILE A 70 1.24 -1.94 2.21
N TYR A 71 0.96 -3.24 2.17
CA TYR A 71 0.06 -3.91 3.10
C TYR A 71 0.86 -4.71 4.13
N PHE A 72 0.50 -4.56 5.40
CA PHE A 72 1.04 -5.31 6.51
C PHE A 72 -0.05 -6.27 6.99
N ASP A 73 0.08 -7.52 6.58
CA ASP A 73 -0.78 -8.64 6.97
C ASP A 73 -0.19 -9.31 8.22
N ASP A 74 -0.81 -9.10 9.38
CA ASP A 74 -0.36 -9.72 10.62
C ASP A 74 -0.99 -11.12 10.76
N THR A 75 -0.18 -12.14 10.46
CA THR A 75 -0.62 -13.53 10.52
C THR A 75 -0.39 -14.18 11.89
N SER A 76 -0.13 -13.40 12.94
CA SER A 76 0.14 -13.96 14.26
C SER A 76 -1.11 -14.62 14.84
N THR A 77 -0.95 -15.85 15.35
CA THR A 77 -2.05 -16.63 15.95
C THR A 77 -1.83 -16.94 17.43
N ASN A 78 -0.62 -16.69 17.93
CA ASN A 78 -0.26 -16.90 19.32
C ASN A 78 -0.83 -15.79 20.21
N ALA A 79 -1.41 -16.19 21.34
CA ALA A 79 -1.90 -15.23 22.32
C ALA A 79 -0.77 -14.33 22.84
N GLY A 80 -1.02 -13.02 22.90
CA GLY A 80 -0.10 -12.01 23.43
C GLY A 80 0.64 -11.19 22.38
N PHE A 81 0.53 -11.53 21.08
CA PHE A 81 1.00 -10.68 19.99
C PHE A 81 -0.09 -9.69 19.57
N ALA A 82 0.33 -8.52 19.07
CA ALA A 82 -0.56 -7.66 18.31
C ALA A 82 -0.93 -8.38 17.01
N ALA A 83 -2.14 -8.16 16.49
CA ALA A 83 -2.68 -8.83 15.30
C ALA A 83 -3.48 -7.87 14.42
N ASN A 84 -3.10 -6.59 14.42
CA ASN A 84 -3.79 -5.57 13.61
C ASN A 84 -3.06 -5.38 12.29
N ASP A 85 -3.82 -5.42 11.21
CA ASP A 85 -3.32 -5.19 9.86
C ASP A 85 -3.28 -3.71 9.56
N TRP A 86 -2.30 -3.30 8.76
CA TRP A 86 -2.10 -1.91 8.39
C TRP A 86 -1.86 -1.77 6.90
N ALA A 87 -2.11 -0.59 6.35
CA ALA A 87 -1.69 -0.26 5.00
C ALA A 87 -1.18 1.17 4.88
N LEU A 88 -0.11 1.36 4.09
CA LEU A 88 0.22 2.66 3.50
C LEU A 88 -0.45 2.75 2.14
N ILE A 89 -1.25 3.79 1.94
CA ILE A 89 -2.08 3.94 0.74
C ILE A 89 -1.77 5.26 0.07
N ALA A 90 -1.55 5.20 -1.24
CA ALA A 90 -1.53 6.37 -2.11
C ALA A 90 -2.69 6.28 -3.10
N ASN A 91 -3.57 7.29 -3.06
CA ASN A 91 -4.78 7.44 -3.85
C ASN A 91 -5.88 6.38 -3.60
N ASP A 92 -7.11 6.76 -3.93
CA ASP A 92 -8.27 5.87 -3.92
C ASP A 92 -8.24 4.90 -5.10
N PRO A 93 -8.63 3.61 -4.94
CA PRO A 93 -8.67 2.66 -6.04
C PRO A 93 -9.71 2.95 -7.14
N THR A 94 -10.69 3.79 -6.84
CA THR A 94 -11.80 4.03 -7.75
C THR A 94 -11.44 5.06 -8.82
N SER A 95 -11.90 4.84 -10.05
CA SER A 95 -11.75 5.81 -11.14
C SER A 95 -12.42 7.13 -10.76
N GLY A 96 -11.64 8.21 -10.69
CA GLY A 96 -12.12 9.53 -10.23
C GLY A 96 -12.27 9.64 -8.71
N GLY A 97 -11.72 8.68 -7.95
CA GLY A 97 -11.69 8.69 -6.50
C GLY A 97 -10.77 9.77 -5.92
N ALA A 98 -10.65 9.78 -4.60
CA ALA A 98 -9.89 10.80 -3.91
C ALA A 98 -8.37 10.65 -4.10
N ASN A 99 -7.66 11.79 -4.15
CA ASN A 99 -6.20 11.84 -4.19
C ASN A 99 -5.67 12.15 -2.80
N TYR A 100 -4.87 11.24 -2.22
CA TYR A 100 -4.33 11.38 -0.87
C TYR A 100 -3.17 10.41 -0.63
N PHE A 101 -2.43 10.68 0.45
CA PHE A 101 -1.58 9.69 1.09
C PHE A 101 -2.09 9.42 2.52
N GLY A 102 -2.03 8.18 2.98
CA GLY A 102 -2.50 7.88 4.33
C GLY A 102 -2.09 6.53 4.90
N ILE A 103 -2.40 6.39 6.18
CA ILE A 103 -2.22 5.18 6.99
C ILE A 103 -3.61 4.65 7.33
N GLN A 104 -3.85 3.40 6.96
CA GLN A 104 -5.11 2.71 7.22
C GLN A 104 -4.90 1.64 8.28
N ASP A 105 -5.76 1.62 9.29
CA ASP A 105 -6.06 0.41 10.04
C ASP A 105 -6.89 -0.50 9.13
N ALA A 106 -6.23 -1.51 8.56
CA ALA A 106 -6.82 -2.38 7.57
C ALA A 106 -7.80 -3.39 8.19
N THR A 107 -7.55 -3.82 9.43
CA THR A 107 -8.46 -4.71 10.17
C THR A 107 -9.83 -4.06 10.37
N SER A 108 -9.86 -2.77 10.75
CA SER A 108 -11.12 -2.05 10.95
C SER A 108 -11.58 -1.22 9.74
N ASN A 109 -10.81 -1.23 8.65
CA ASN A 109 -11.02 -0.45 7.42
C ASN A 109 -11.19 1.05 7.70
N LYS A 110 -10.33 1.62 8.55
CA LYS A 110 -10.37 3.04 8.94
C LYS A 110 -9.10 3.75 8.54
N MET A 111 -9.25 4.87 7.82
CA MET A 111 -8.13 5.79 7.60
C MET A 111 -7.83 6.52 8.91
N VAL A 112 -6.77 6.12 9.60
CA VAL A 112 -6.37 6.72 10.89
C VAL A 112 -5.52 7.98 10.70
N PHE A 113 -4.85 8.10 9.56
CA PHE A 113 -4.16 9.31 9.14
C PHE A 113 -4.30 9.48 7.64
N ARG A 114 -4.55 10.72 7.20
CA ARG A 114 -4.70 11.07 5.79
C ARG A 114 -4.26 12.50 5.54
N VAL A 115 -3.53 12.71 4.44
CA VAL A 115 -3.21 14.01 3.88
C VAL A 115 -3.71 14.02 2.44
N ASP A 116 -4.68 14.88 2.15
CA ASP A 116 -5.21 15.05 0.79
C ASP A 116 -4.19 15.71 -0.12
N ALA A 117 -4.21 15.32 -1.39
CA ALA A 117 -3.40 15.96 -2.42
C ALA A 117 -3.73 17.46 -2.49
N GLY A 118 -2.70 18.29 -2.52
CA GLY A 118 -2.83 19.75 -2.50
C GLY A 118 -2.85 20.38 -1.10
N ALA A 119 -2.76 19.59 -0.02
CA ALA A 119 -2.48 20.13 1.31
C ALA A 119 -1.21 21.01 1.29
N PRO A 120 -1.24 22.24 1.83
CA PRO A 120 -0.08 23.12 1.84
C PRO A 120 1.10 22.56 2.65
N GLU A 121 2.29 23.12 2.42
CA GLU A 121 3.46 22.83 3.22
C GLU A 121 3.18 23.08 4.71
N ASN A 122 3.74 22.23 5.58
CA ASN A 122 3.60 22.33 7.03
C ASN A 122 2.13 22.27 7.51
N SER A 123 1.24 21.62 6.76
CA SER A 123 -0.16 21.36 7.19
C SER A 123 -0.22 20.68 8.56
N VAL A 124 0.68 19.72 8.79
CA VAL A 124 1.00 19.14 10.10
C VAL A 124 2.51 19.02 10.17
N TYR A 125 3.13 19.63 11.17
CA TYR A 125 4.57 19.58 11.38
C TYR A 125 4.87 19.37 12.86
N VAL A 126 5.80 18.48 13.19
CA VAL A 126 6.30 18.32 14.56
C VAL A 126 7.79 18.65 14.56
N ASN A 127 8.18 19.67 15.33
CA ASN A 127 9.58 20.12 15.36
C ASN A 127 10.44 19.21 16.27
N SER A 128 11.76 19.44 16.28
CA SER A 128 12.72 18.67 17.10
C SER A 128 12.50 18.79 18.62
N PHE A 129 11.71 19.75 19.08
CA PHE A 129 11.33 19.91 20.48
C PHE A 129 10.01 19.21 20.81
N GLY A 130 9.35 18.59 19.82
CA GLY A 130 8.05 17.91 19.98
C GLY A 130 6.84 18.85 19.87
N ASN A 131 7.02 20.10 19.45
CA ASN A 131 5.92 21.04 19.27
C ASN A 131 5.16 20.78 17.96
N LEU A 132 3.82 20.81 18.02
CA LEU A 132 2.93 20.65 16.87
C LEU A 132 2.65 22.01 16.20
N GLY A 133 3.01 22.13 14.93
CA GLY A 133 2.66 23.23 14.04
C GLY A 133 1.57 22.84 13.06
N LEU A 134 0.53 23.68 12.95
CA LEU A 134 -0.48 23.60 11.89
C LEU A 134 -0.34 24.85 11.01
N GLY A 135 0.26 24.69 9.84
CA GLY A 135 0.60 25.78 8.91
C GLY A 135 1.91 26.49 9.22
N THR A 136 2.81 25.88 10.02
CA THR A 136 4.13 26.44 10.34
C THR A 136 5.14 25.33 10.62
N SER A 137 6.38 25.50 10.15
CA SER A 137 7.52 24.65 10.47
C SER A 137 8.29 25.09 11.72
N SER A 138 7.94 26.23 12.30
CA SER A 138 8.62 26.82 13.46
C SER A 138 7.64 27.10 14.62
N PRO A 139 6.95 26.08 15.15
CA PRO A 139 6.05 26.26 16.29
C PRO A 139 6.84 26.67 17.56
N ALA A 140 6.53 27.85 18.09
CA ALA A 140 7.18 28.42 19.27
C ALA A 140 6.59 27.94 20.60
N LEU A 141 5.40 27.34 20.57
CA LEU A 141 4.69 26.74 21.70
C LEU A 141 4.34 25.29 21.37
N GLY A 142 3.96 24.50 22.39
CA GLY A 142 3.62 23.07 22.23
C GLY A 142 2.59 22.78 21.14
N LEU A 143 1.66 23.71 20.89
CA LEU A 143 0.80 23.75 19.73
C LEU A 143 0.79 25.18 19.15
N GLN A 144 1.02 25.33 17.86
CA GLN A 144 0.87 26.60 17.14
C GLN A 144 0.03 26.42 15.87
N ILE A 145 -1.04 27.21 15.75
CA ILE A 145 -1.87 27.29 14.55
C ILE A 145 -1.58 28.62 13.88
N THR A 146 -1.02 28.56 12.66
CA THR A 146 -0.65 29.77 11.91
C THR A 146 -1.56 29.91 10.70
N ARG A 147 -2.30 31.02 10.65
CA ARG A 147 -3.17 31.41 9.53
C ARG A 147 -2.95 32.90 9.26
N SER A 148 -3.23 33.33 8.03
CA SER A 148 -3.11 34.74 7.64
C SER A 148 -4.14 35.64 8.33
N ASP A 149 -5.27 35.06 8.74
CA ASP A 149 -6.36 35.75 9.41
C ASP A 149 -7.08 34.77 10.34
N THR A 150 -7.43 35.25 11.55
CA THR A 150 -8.29 34.58 12.53
C THR A 150 -7.96 33.10 12.78
N PRO A 151 -6.76 32.74 13.25
CA PRO A 151 -6.48 31.39 13.72
C PRO A 151 -7.47 31.00 14.83
N ALA A 152 -8.07 29.83 14.70
CA ALA A 152 -9.09 29.34 15.63
C ALA A 152 -9.01 27.81 15.78
N ILE A 153 -9.57 27.33 16.88
CA ILE A 153 -9.78 25.91 17.16
C ILE A 153 -11.28 25.69 17.33
N ARG A 154 -11.80 24.66 16.67
CA ARG A 154 -13.16 24.16 16.87
C ARG A 154 -13.17 23.02 17.86
N LEU A 155 -14.10 23.10 18.81
CA LEU A 155 -14.50 22.02 19.70
C LEU A 155 -15.91 21.60 19.31
N GLU A 156 -16.10 20.34 18.94
CA GLU A 156 -17.41 19.83 18.51
C GLU A 156 -17.80 18.60 19.33
N GLN A 157 -18.98 18.66 19.93
CA GLN A 157 -19.66 17.53 20.53
C GLN A 157 -20.77 17.06 19.57
N THR A 158 -20.67 15.84 19.09
CA THR A 158 -21.73 15.21 18.29
C THR A 158 -22.75 14.49 19.18
N ASN A 159 -23.83 13.97 18.60
CA ASN A 159 -24.82 13.17 19.30
C ASN A 159 -24.50 11.66 19.32
N ALA A 160 -23.35 11.22 18.80
CA ALA A 160 -22.99 9.81 18.73
C ALA A 160 -22.92 9.13 20.11
N GLY A 161 -22.62 9.91 21.16
CA GLY A 161 -22.62 9.45 22.56
C GLY A 161 -23.94 9.66 23.31
N GLY A 162 -25.03 10.04 22.65
CA GLY A 162 -26.33 10.29 23.29
C GLY A 162 -26.47 11.67 23.97
N PHE A 163 -25.49 12.56 23.81
CA PHE A 163 -25.55 13.94 24.30
C PHE A 163 -26.14 14.88 23.24
N ARG A 164 -26.70 16.01 23.67
CA ARG A 164 -27.13 17.06 22.74
C ARG A 164 -25.91 17.64 22.03
N ALA A 165 -25.92 17.70 20.70
CA ALA A 165 -24.80 18.25 19.93
C ALA A 165 -24.53 19.73 20.27
N GLN A 166 -23.27 20.11 20.28
CA GLN A 166 -22.78 21.46 20.56
C GLN A 166 -21.51 21.74 19.76
N THR A 167 -21.28 23.01 19.43
CA THR A 167 -20.05 23.45 18.75
C THR A 167 -19.58 24.73 19.41
N TRP A 168 -18.27 24.84 19.64
CA TRP A 168 -17.63 26.04 20.12
C TRP A 168 -16.40 26.34 19.28
N ASP A 169 -16.24 27.60 18.88
CA ASP A 169 -15.01 28.09 18.25
C ASP A 169 -14.29 29.04 19.21
N VAL A 170 -13.01 28.76 19.49
CA VAL A 170 -12.11 29.67 20.22
C VAL A 170 -11.14 30.26 19.21
N GLY A 171 -11.18 31.59 19.03
CA GLY A 171 -10.38 32.26 18.02
C GLY A 171 -10.02 33.68 18.39
N GLY A 172 -9.06 34.25 17.67
CA GLY A 172 -8.66 35.64 17.83
C GLY A 172 -8.02 36.22 16.58
N ASN A 173 -8.19 37.52 16.40
CA ASN A 173 -7.60 38.31 15.32
C ASN A 173 -7.32 39.74 15.81
N GLU A 174 -7.01 40.66 14.90
CA GLU A 174 -6.67 42.05 15.18
C GLU A 174 -7.83 42.87 15.79
N THR A 175 -9.07 42.41 15.69
CA THR A 175 -10.25 43.11 16.20
C THR A 175 -10.64 42.62 17.59
N ASN A 176 -10.63 41.29 17.81
CA ASN A 176 -11.09 40.71 19.06
C ASN A 176 -10.58 39.28 19.30
N PHE A 177 -10.73 38.84 20.54
CA PHE A 177 -10.73 37.43 20.94
C PHE A 177 -12.17 37.00 21.24
N PHE A 178 -12.55 35.79 20.85
CA PHE A 178 -13.92 35.30 21.02
C PHE A 178 -14.02 33.82 21.35
N ILE A 179 -15.14 33.49 21.99
CA ILE A 179 -15.66 32.14 22.16
C ILE A 179 -17.14 32.22 21.75
N ARG A 180 -17.57 31.38 20.80
CA ARG A 180 -18.96 31.34 20.32
C ARG A 180 -19.41 29.93 20.00
#